data_AF-A0A1V1W9K7-F1
#
_entry.id   AF-A0A1V1W9K7-F1
#
_cell.length_a   1.000
_cell.length_b   1.000
_cell.length_c   1.000
_cell.angle_alpha   90.00
_cell.angle_beta   90.00
_cell.angle_gamma   90.00
#
_symmetry.space_group_name_H-M   'P 1'
#
loop_
_entity.id
_entity.type
_entity.pdbx_description
1 polymer ?
#
loop_
_entity_poly.entity_id
_entity_poly.type
_entity_poly.pdbx_seq_one_letter_code
_entity_poly.pdbx_strand_id
1 'polypeptide(L)'
;MRYARWIALAAAVVLLSGGAIYAQKRSPLASGSEVDTGAAHPVVDGNRIVDARSGREFVPRGVNWSSFEYACAQGWGTSALDTMVARDPYGSEAAMIADWGANTVRLPLNQDCWLGTRGAPVSDQYDERTVETYRDDVHSFVTALNRAGMVVILDLHSRKRIGQPEFGNLAMPDGESLAFWTSVASAYEDNPSVMFDAFNEPYSRYNSSGTRYLFDLTWKCWRDGGCEAPVEDDQTASVGRVTYPVIGMDAVVGAIRGAGATQPILLGGLDYANDLRHWLEFAPDDDQLIASFHSYDFKECNDATCWNDVLGEIADSVPVLASELGAQKPGDGYVDTFLAWADQHHEGALFWVWADHPGDPMALVADDRGTPTAYGLRARKWLSGHLPAAG
;
A
#
# COMPACT_ATOMS: atom_id res chain seq x y z
N MET A 1 -4.66 -63.22 -76.79
CA MET A 1 -3.49 -62.38 -77.12
C MET A 1 -3.41 -61.27 -76.08
N ARG A 2 -2.25 -61.14 -75.43
CA ARG A 2 -1.90 -60.11 -74.44
C ARG A 2 -1.38 -58.85 -75.15
N TYR A 3 -1.29 -57.76 -74.38
CA TYR A 3 -0.61 -56.48 -74.66
C TYR A 3 -1.39 -55.51 -75.57
N ALA A 4 -1.36 -54.19 -75.42
CA ALA A 4 -0.96 -53.23 -74.38
C ALA A 4 -1.36 -51.84 -74.92
N ARG A 5 -1.73 -50.91 -74.02
CA ARG A 5 -1.66 -49.42 -74.05
C ARG A 5 -1.66 -48.66 -75.39
N TRP A 6 -2.42 -47.57 -75.50
CA TRP A 6 -1.94 -46.17 -75.65
C TRP A 6 -3.13 -45.17 -75.61
N ILE A 7 -3.10 -44.28 -74.60
CA ILE A 7 -3.25 -42.81 -74.59
C ILE A 7 -4.46 -42.09 -75.25
N ALA A 8 -5.04 -41.20 -74.42
CA ALA A 8 -5.44 -39.79 -74.64
C ALA A 8 -6.93 -39.39 -74.71
N LEU A 9 -7.26 -38.44 -73.81
CA LEU A 9 -8.12 -37.24 -73.98
C LEU A 9 -9.62 -37.51 -74.29
N ALA A 10 -10.62 -36.82 -73.71
CA ALA A 10 -10.72 -35.63 -72.88
C ALA A 10 -12.17 -35.53 -72.36
N ALA A 11 -12.38 -34.61 -71.40
CA ALA A 11 -13.66 -33.96 -71.07
C ALA A 11 -14.76 -34.84 -70.43
N ALA A 12 -15.58 -34.40 -69.48
CA ALA A 12 -15.63 -33.24 -68.61
C ALA A 12 -16.69 -33.54 -67.54
N VAL A 13 -16.45 -33.08 -66.32
CA VAL A 13 -17.39 -32.42 -65.39
C VAL A 13 -18.84 -32.93 -65.34
N VAL A 14 -19.30 -33.36 -64.15
CA VAL A 14 -20.30 -32.63 -63.33
C VAL A 14 -20.30 -33.17 -61.89
N LEU A 15 -20.16 -32.22 -60.97
CA LEU A 15 -20.27 -32.32 -59.52
C LEU A 15 -21.69 -32.65 -59.07
N LEU A 16 -21.81 -33.52 -58.07
CA LEU A 16 -22.98 -33.58 -57.19
C LEU A 16 -22.54 -33.70 -55.72
N SER A 17 -22.88 -32.63 -54.99
CA SER A 17 -23.39 -32.59 -53.61
C SER A 17 -22.63 -33.29 -52.49
N GLY A 18 -22.09 -32.46 -51.59
CA GLY A 18 -21.66 -32.85 -50.24
C GLY A 18 -21.28 -31.63 -49.41
N GLY A 19 -22.23 -30.71 -49.18
CA GLY A 19 -22.04 -29.55 -48.33
C GLY A 19 -21.97 -29.96 -46.85
N ALA A 20 -20.76 -30.00 -46.29
CA ALA A 20 -20.55 -29.91 -44.86
C ALA A 20 -20.21 -28.45 -44.53
N ILE A 21 -21.19 -27.73 -43.97
CA ILE A 21 -20.99 -26.39 -43.43
C ILE A 21 -20.17 -26.53 -42.15
N TYR A 22 -18.89 -26.18 -42.22
CA TYR A 22 -18.05 -26.00 -41.04
C TYR A 22 -18.48 -24.67 -40.39
N ALA A 23 -19.38 -24.75 -39.43
CA ALA A 23 -19.69 -23.61 -38.56
C ALA A 23 -18.48 -23.37 -37.64
N GLN A 24 -17.54 -22.55 -38.07
CA GLN A 24 -16.60 -21.92 -37.16
C GLN A 24 -17.42 -21.11 -36.16
N LYS A 25 -17.49 -21.56 -34.91
CA LYS A 25 -17.83 -20.70 -33.79
C LYS A 25 -16.81 -19.57 -33.78
N ARG A 26 -17.16 -18.44 -34.39
CA ARG A 26 -16.49 -17.17 -34.09
C ARG A 26 -16.81 -16.89 -32.63
N SER A 27 -15.80 -16.95 -31.77
CA SER A 27 -15.87 -16.32 -30.46
C SER A 27 -16.40 -14.89 -30.67
N PRO A 28 -17.29 -14.38 -29.81
CA PRO A 28 -17.67 -12.98 -29.89
C PRO A 28 -16.37 -12.17 -29.83
N LEU A 29 -16.16 -11.30 -30.82
CA LEU A 29 -15.22 -10.19 -30.67
C LEU A 29 -15.55 -9.54 -29.34
N ALA A 30 -14.56 -9.44 -28.45
CA ALA A 30 -14.68 -8.72 -27.20
C ALA A 30 -15.42 -7.42 -27.49
N SER A 31 -16.60 -7.26 -26.88
CA SER A 31 -17.25 -5.96 -26.77
C SER A 31 -16.18 -5.00 -26.30
N GLY A 32 -15.95 -3.92 -27.05
CA GLY A 32 -14.97 -2.91 -26.67
C GLY A 32 -15.14 -2.60 -25.20
N SER A 33 -14.10 -2.89 -24.41
CA SER A 33 -14.04 -2.55 -23.00
C SER A 33 -14.44 -1.08 -22.88
N GLU A 34 -15.53 -0.80 -22.17
CA GLU A 34 -15.70 0.53 -21.60
C GLU A 34 -14.37 0.86 -20.91
N VAL A 35 -13.84 2.04 -21.19
CA VAL A 35 -12.66 2.51 -20.46
C VAL A 35 -13.10 2.54 -19.00
N ASP A 36 -12.53 1.67 -18.17
CA ASP A 36 -12.77 1.70 -16.73
C ASP A 36 -12.26 3.04 -16.22
N THR A 37 -13.16 4.01 -16.12
CA THR A 37 -12.85 5.35 -15.63
C THR A 37 -12.96 5.32 -14.11
N GLY A 38 -11.87 5.65 -13.40
CA GLY A 38 -11.83 5.70 -11.94
C GLY A 38 -10.84 4.71 -11.34
N ALA A 39 -10.66 4.79 -10.02
CA ALA A 39 -9.70 3.98 -9.27
C ALA A 39 -9.97 2.48 -9.43
N ALA A 40 -8.90 1.67 -9.47
CA ALA A 40 -9.01 0.23 -9.53
C ALA A 40 -9.79 -0.34 -8.33
N HIS A 41 -10.39 -1.51 -8.52
CA HIS A 41 -10.93 -2.34 -7.44
C HIS A 41 -9.95 -3.48 -7.18
N PRO A 42 -8.84 -3.23 -6.44
CA PRO A 42 -7.80 -4.23 -6.24
C PRO A 42 -8.35 -5.48 -5.53
N VAL A 43 -8.05 -6.64 -6.09
CA VAL A 43 -8.19 -7.95 -5.44
C VAL A 43 -6.92 -8.75 -5.67
N VAL A 44 -6.55 -9.60 -4.71
CA VAL A 44 -5.43 -10.53 -4.86
C VAL A 44 -5.90 -11.73 -5.69
N ASP A 45 -5.14 -12.07 -6.73
CA ASP A 45 -5.30 -13.26 -7.57
C ASP A 45 -3.96 -13.99 -7.66
N GLY A 46 -3.82 -15.03 -6.83
CA GLY A 46 -2.55 -15.73 -6.65
C GLY A 46 -1.46 -14.77 -6.17
N ASN A 47 -0.41 -14.60 -6.98
CA ASN A 47 0.73 -13.75 -6.66
C ASN A 47 0.65 -12.33 -7.26
N ARG A 48 -0.54 -11.90 -7.71
CA ARG A 48 -0.74 -10.58 -8.35
C ARG A 48 -1.92 -9.84 -7.74
N ILE A 49 -1.92 -8.53 -7.89
CA ILE A 49 -3.11 -7.71 -7.67
C ILE A 49 -3.74 -7.46 -9.03
N VAL A 50 -5.06 -7.62 -9.13
CA VAL A 50 -5.82 -7.32 -10.34
C VAL A 50 -6.93 -6.31 -10.04
N ASP A 51 -7.27 -5.48 -11.02
CA ASP A 51 -8.47 -4.66 -10.96
C ASP A 51 -9.69 -5.54 -11.29
N ALA A 52 -10.52 -5.83 -10.28
CA ALA A 52 -11.68 -6.71 -10.41
C ALA A 52 -12.69 -6.27 -11.49
N ARG A 53 -12.68 -4.99 -11.88
CA ARG A 53 -13.55 -4.45 -12.93
C ARG A 53 -13.11 -4.89 -14.33
N SER A 54 -11.80 -4.89 -14.57
CA SER A 54 -11.21 -5.13 -15.90
C SER A 54 -10.52 -6.49 -16.03
N GLY A 55 -10.20 -7.15 -14.91
CA GLY A 55 -9.39 -8.36 -14.86
C GLY A 55 -7.92 -8.14 -15.23
N ARG A 56 -7.47 -6.88 -15.34
CA ARG A 56 -6.08 -6.54 -15.66
C ARG A 56 -5.27 -6.46 -14.39
N GLU A 57 -4.00 -6.87 -14.49
CA GLU A 57 -3.01 -6.65 -13.45
C GLU A 57 -2.94 -5.17 -13.05
N PHE A 58 -2.97 -4.92 -11.75
CA PHE A 58 -2.86 -3.62 -11.12
C PHE A 58 -1.59 -3.60 -10.28
N VAL A 59 -0.58 -2.85 -10.71
CA VAL A 59 0.65 -2.66 -9.94
C VAL A 59 0.55 -1.33 -9.19
N PRO A 60 0.56 -1.30 -7.85
CA PRO A 60 0.52 -0.07 -7.07
C PRO A 60 1.78 0.77 -7.30
N ARG A 61 1.61 2.01 -7.75
CA ARG A 61 2.67 2.97 -8.06
C ARG A 61 2.26 4.32 -7.54
N GLY A 62 2.93 4.79 -6.49
CA GLY A 62 2.32 5.83 -5.70
C GLY A 62 3.23 6.53 -4.73
N VAL A 63 2.59 7.19 -3.76
CA VAL A 63 3.27 7.96 -2.72
C VAL A 63 2.64 7.67 -1.37
N ASN A 64 3.42 7.82 -0.31
CA ASN A 64 2.90 8.04 1.03
C ASN A 64 2.58 9.52 1.18
N TRP A 65 1.39 9.86 1.65
CA TRP A 65 1.00 11.24 1.92
C TRP A 65 1.01 11.47 3.43
N SER A 66 1.95 12.25 3.94
CA SER A 66 2.11 12.47 5.38
C SER A 66 1.30 13.67 5.84
N SER A 67 0.39 13.43 6.78
CA SER A 67 -0.18 14.49 7.62
C SER A 67 -1.09 13.97 8.73
N PHE A 68 -2.04 13.09 8.39
CA PHE A 68 -3.11 12.63 9.28
C PHE A 68 -2.58 11.95 10.55
N GLU A 69 -1.44 11.29 10.44
CA GLU A 69 -0.74 10.65 11.54
C GLU A 69 -0.19 11.63 12.60
N TYR A 70 0.03 12.90 12.22
CA TYR A 70 0.71 13.90 13.05
C TYR A 70 -0.14 15.12 13.39
N ALA A 71 -0.79 15.72 12.39
CA ALA A 71 -1.41 17.04 12.50
C ALA A 71 -2.43 17.11 13.63
N CYS A 72 -3.31 16.11 13.66
CA CYS A 72 -4.37 15.98 14.66
C CYS A 72 -3.83 15.79 16.08
N ALA A 73 -2.69 15.12 16.24
CA ALA A 73 -2.08 14.84 17.53
C ALA A 73 -1.25 16.02 18.04
N GLN A 74 -0.63 16.78 17.13
CA GLN A 74 0.14 18.00 17.43
C GLN A 74 -0.75 19.23 17.59
N GLY A 75 -1.97 19.20 17.06
CA GLY A 75 -2.99 20.23 17.27
C GLY A 75 -2.86 21.46 16.38
N TRP A 76 -2.16 21.36 15.24
CA TRP A 76 -2.10 22.45 14.26
C TRP A 76 -3.14 22.33 13.13
N GLY A 77 -3.84 21.20 13.05
CA GLY A 77 -4.85 20.89 12.03
C GLY A 77 -5.35 19.46 12.20
N THR A 78 -6.35 19.05 11.42
CA THR A 78 -6.57 17.62 11.13
C THR A 78 -5.52 17.11 10.16
N SER A 79 -5.07 17.98 9.24
CA SER A 79 -4.05 17.69 8.24
C SER A 79 -3.44 18.95 7.63
N ALA A 80 -2.43 18.80 6.76
CA ALA A 80 -1.79 19.87 5.99
C ALA A 80 -2.76 20.55 5.02
N LEU A 81 -3.89 19.92 4.71
CA LEU A 81 -4.90 20.49 3.82
C LEU A 81 -5.68 21.63 4.48
N ASP A 82 -5.70 21.70 5.81
CA ASP A 82 -6.35 22.77 6.58
C ASP A 82 -5.67 24.13 6.34
N THR A 83 -4.38 24.11 6.00
CA THR A 83 -3.59 25.32 5.73
C THR A 83 -3.45 25.60 4.23
N MET A 84 -3.91 24.69 3.36
CA MET A 84 -3.83 24.83 1.91
C MET A 84 -4.81 25.90 1.43
N VAL A 85 -4.30 26.90 0.68
CA VAL A 85 -5.11 27.98 0.13
C VAL A 85 -5.75 27.54 -1.19
N ALA A 86 -6.79 26.71 -1.10
CA ALA A 86 -7.56 26.22 -2.25
C ALA A 86 -9.08 26.22 -1.97
N ARG A 87 -9.89 26.34 -3.03
CA ARG A 87 -11.36 26.23 -2.90
C ARG A 87 -11.80 24.79 -2.56
N ASP A 88 -11.04 23.82 -3.03
CA ASP A 88 -11.20 22.39 -2.77
C ASP A 88 -9.80 21.80 -2.51
N PRO A 89 -9.29 21.89 -1.26
CA PRO A 89 -7.96 21.40 -0.90
C PRO A 89 -7.77 19.92 -1.24
N TYR A 90 -8.71 19.06 -0.85
CA TYR A 90 -8.67 17.62 -1.10
C TYR A 90 -8.60 17.29 -2.59
N GLY A 91 -9.49 17.89 -3.40
CA GLY A 91 -9.49 17.68 -4.85
C GLY A 91 -8.25 18.23 -5.54
N SER A 92 -7.72 19.37 -5.07
CA SER A 92 -6.51 19.99 -5.62
C SER A 92 -5.27 19.14 -5.35
N GLU A 93 -5.14 18.65 -4.12
CA GLU A 93 -4.04 17.75 -3.72
C GLU A 93 -4.11 16.42 -4.48
N ALA A 94 -5.28 15.80 -4.55
CA ALA A 94 -5.49 14.56 -5.29
C ALA A 94 -5.15 14.71 -6.78
N ALA A 95 -5.54 15.83 -7.40
CA ALA A 95 -5.19 16.12 -8.79
C ALA A 95 -3.69 16.30 -8.99
N MET A 96 -2.99 16.98 -8.06
CA MET A 96 -1.53 17.13 -8.14
C MET A 96 -0.80 15.78 -8.07
N ILE A 97 -1.21 14.89 -7.17
CA ILE A 97 -0.62 13.55 -7.05
C ILE A 97 -0.89 12.73 -8.32
N ALA A 98 -2.12 12.76 -8.84
CA ALA A 98 -2.48 12.08 -10.08
C ALA A 98 -1.70 12.61 -11.30
N ASP A 99 -1.44 13.93 -11.37
CA ASP A 99 -0.65 14.57 -12.45
C ASP A 99 0.82 14.11 -12.49
N TRP A 100 1.33 13.49 -11.42
CA TRP A 100 2.63 12.83 -11.41
C TRP A 100 2.59 11.41 -11.97
N GLY A 101 1.40 10.87 -12.21
CA GLY A 101 1.16 9.51 -12.70
C GLY A 101 0.96 8.47 -11.60
N ALA A 102 0.74 8.88 -10.36
CA ALA A 102 0.41 7.96 -9.28
C ALA A 102 -0.96 7.31 -9.51
N ASN A 103 -1.07 6.01 -9.20
CA ASN A 103 -2.32 5.26 -9.19
C ASN A 103 -2.72 4.78 -7.78
N THR A 104 -1.87 5.02 -6.79
CA THR A 104 -2.06 4.60 -5.41
C THR A 104 -1.55 5.67 -4.46
N VAL A 105 -2.24 5.91 -3.35
CA VAL A 105 -1.76 6.75 -2.24
C VAL A 105 -1.94 6.01 -0.93
N ARG A 106 -0.89 5.93 -0.14
CA ARG A 106 -0.96 5.43 1.25
C ARG A 106 -1.15 6.61 2.20
N LEU A 107 -2.14 6.49 3.07
CA LEU A 107 -2.53 7.47 4.08
C LEU A 107 -2.21 6.92 5.48
N PRO A 108 -1.08 7.32 6.07
CA PRO A 108 -0.77 7.13 7.48
C PRO A 108 -1.84 7.73 8.38
N LEU A 109 -2.46 6.93 9.25
CA LEU A 109 -3.47 7.40 10.21
C LEU A 109 -2.97 7.33 11.65
N ASN A 110 -3.51 8.19 12.49
CA ASN A 110 -3.32 8.15 13.94
C ASN A 110 -4.48 7.41 14.64
N GLN A 111 -4.17 6.34 15.37
CA GLN A 111 -5.13 5.56 16.14
C GLN A 111 -5.92 6.41 17.14
N ASP A 112 -5.22 7.27 17.88
CA ASP A 112 -5.84 8.06 18.95
C ASP A 112 -6.75 9.14 18.40
N CYS A 113 -6.39 9.78 17.28
CA CYS A 113 -7.26 10.74 16.62
C CYS A 113 -8.51 10.08 16.03
N TRP A 114 -8.37 8.87 15.49
CA TRP A 114 -9.51 8.12 14.97
C TRP A 114 -10.43 7.62 16.08
N LEU A 115 -9.92 7.25 17.26
CA LEU A 115 -10.71 6.69 18.36
C LEU A 115 -11.18 7.71 19.39
N GLY A 116 -10.57 8.89 19.47
CA GLY A 116 -10.86 9.87 20.52
C GLY A 116 -10.16 9.56 21.84
N THR A 117 -9.02 8.88 21.79
CA THR A 117 -8.27 8.45 22.98
C THR A 117 -7.08 9.36 23.24
N ARG A 118 -6.57 9.34 24.48
CA ARG A 118 -5.38 10.12 24.92
C ARG A 118 -5.45 11.64 24.65
N GLY A 119 -6.68 12.16 24.61
CA GLY A 119 -6.94 13.57 24.32
C GLY A 119 -6.49 13.97 22.92
N ALA A 120 -6.61 13.06 21.95
CA ALA A 120 -6.54 13.35 20.52
C ALA A 120 -7.94 13.16 19.91
N PRO A 121 -8.30 13.87 18.82
CA PRO A 121 -7.56 14.99 18.23
C PRO A 121 -7.36 16.17 19.20
N VAL A 122 -6.27 16.91 19.05
CA VAL A 122 -5.93 18.05 19.89
C VAL A 122 -6.58 19.31 19.31
N SER A 123 -7.49 19.89 20.07
CA SER A 123 -8.07 21.21 19.78
C SER A 123 -7.09 22.33 20.16
N ASP A 124 -7.18 23.47 19.48
CA ASP A 124 -6.47 24.69 19.88
C ASP A 124 -7.46 25.76 20.39
N GLN A 125 -6.96 26.97 20.65
CA GLN A 125 -7.79 28.05 21.22
C GLN A 125 -8.80 28.66 20.21
N TYR A 126 -8.68 28.33 18.93
CA TYR A 126 -9.49 28.86 17.84
C TYR A 126 -10.42 27.80 17.26
N ASP A 127 -9.93 26.56 17.11
CA ASP A 127 -10.65 25.48 16.44
C ASP A 127 -10.81 24.25 17.34
N GLU A 128 -12.07 23.84 17.53
CA GLU A 128 -12.43 22.56 18.14
C GLU A 128 -12.24 21.45 17.11
N ARG A 129 -11.44 20.43 17.48
CA ARG A 129 -11.20 19.24 16.66
C ARG A 129 -11.79 18.02 17.35
N THR A 130 -12.63 17.30 16.63
CA THR A 130 -13.37 16.13 17.12
C THR A 130 -12.99 14.87 16.37
N VAL A 131 -13.35 13.71 16.91
CA VAL A 131 -13.19 12.41 16.24
C VAL A 131 -13.96 12.40 14.91
N GLU A 132 -15.16 12.97 14.90
CA GLU A 132 -15.99 13.11 13.70
C GLU A 132 -15.27 13.96 12.64
N THR A 133 -14.69 15.11 13.02
CA THR A 133 -13.89 15.94 12.11
C THR A 133 -12.74 15.16 11.48
N TYR A 134 -11.97 14.43 12.29
CA TYR A 134 -10.84 13.63 11.79
C TYR A 134 -11.30 12.58 10.77
N ARG A 135 -12.39 11.87 11.07
CA ARG A 135 -12.94 10.83 10.19
C ARG A 135 -13.51 11.43 8.89
N ASP A 136 -14.21 12.56 8.98
CA ASP A 136 -14.79 13.26 7.83
C ASP A 136 -13.71 13.78 6.88
N ASP A 137 -12.59 14.30 7.40
CA ASP A 137 -11.48 14.79 6.59
C ASP A 137 -10.73 13.64 5.91
N VAL A 138 -10.50 12.53 6.61
CA VAL A 138 -9.96 11.29 6.01
C VAL A 138 -10.89 10.80 4.89
N HIS A 139 -12.20 10.73 5.15
CA HIS A 139 -13.19 10.29 4.15
C HIS A 139 -13.24 11.22 2.93
N SER A 140 -13.14 12.53 3.15
CA SER A 140 -13.10 13.54 2.09
C SER A 140 -11.87 13.37 1.21
N PHE A 141 -10.70 13.10 1.81
CA PHE A 141 -9.49 12.88 1.04
C PHE A 141 -9.49 11.54 0.29
N VAL A 142 -9.92 10.46 0.93
CA VAL A 142 -10.11 9.14 0.28
C VAL A 142 -11.01 9.29 -0.96
N THR A 143 -12.14 9.99 -0.80
CA THR A 143 -13.08 10.24 -1.90
C THR A 143 -12.45 11.05 -3.03
N ALA A 144 -11.66 12.08 -2.71
CA ALA A 144 -10.96 12.88 -3.71
C ALA A 144 -9.92 12.05 -4.48
N LEU A 145 -9.14 11.23 -3.78
CA LEU A 145 -8.14 10.34 -4.36
C LEU A 145 -8.77 9.27 -5.28
N ASN A 146 -9.84 8.61 -4.83
CA ASN A 146 -10.56 7.64 -5.65
C ASN A 146 -11.18 8.29 -6.90
N ARG A 147 -11.73 9.50 -6.79
CA ARG A 147 -12.24 10.28 -7.94
C ARG A 147 -11.14 10.68 -8.92
N ALA A 148 -9.92 10.91 -8.43
CA ALA A 148 -8.74 11.18 -9.24
C ALA A 148 -8.15 9.89 -9.87
N GLY A 149 -8.75 8.72 -9.64
CA GLY A 149 -8.34 7.46 -10.24
C GLY A 149 -7.33 6.66 -9.42
N MET A 150 -7.11 7.03 -8.15
CA MET A 150 -6.11 6.39 -7.30
C MET A 150 -6.76 5.45 -6.26
N VAL A 151 -6.18 4.27 -6.09
CA VAL A 151 -6.45 3.38 -4.95
C VAL A 151 -5.88 4.01 -3.68
N VAL A 152 -6.57 3.87 -2.56
CA VAL A 152 -6.09 4.38 -1.26
C VAL A 152 -5.72 3.23 -0.36
N ILE A 153 -4.57 3.32 0.30
CA ILE A 153 -4.17 2.39 1.37
C ILE A 153 -4.30 3.14 2.69
N LEU A 154 -5.19 2.67 3.58
CA LEU A 154 -5.30 3.22 4.93
C LEU A 154 -4.36 2.46 5.86
N ASP A 155 -3.49 3.18 6.55
CA ASP A 155 -2.42 2.60 7.37
C ASP A 155 -2.58 2.95 8.85
N LEU A 156 -2.52 1.94 9.72
CA LEU A 156 -2.35 2.17 11.15
C LEU A 156 -0.89 2.56 11.42
N HIS A 157 -0.62 3.86 11.34
CA HIS A 157 0.74 4.38 11.37
C HIS A 157 1.27 4.65 12.77
N SER A 158 0.49 5.39 13.57
CA SER A 158 0.97 5.91 14.83
C SER A 158 -0.14 6.13 15.84
N ARG A 159 0.28 6.56 17.03
CA ARG A 159 -0.61 7.03 18.10
C ARG A 159 0.02 8.18 18.85
N LYS A 160 -0.76 8.90 19.65
CA LYS A 160 -0.27 10.00 20.48
C LYS A 160 0.47 9.46 21.70
N ARG A 161 1.60 10.09 22.06
CA ARG A 161 2.31 9.78 23.30
C ARG A 161 1.50 10.27 24.50
N ILE A 162 1.49 9.46 25.57
CA ILE A 162 0.79 9.85 26.80
C ILE A 162 1.51 11.03 27.45
N GLY A 163 0.78 12.13 27.70
CA GLY A 163 1.26 13.29 28.44
C GLY A 163 2.21 14.20 27.66
N GLN A 164 2.28 14.05 26.35
CA GLN A 164 3.20 14.73 25.46
C GLN A 164 2.50 15.09 24.14
N PRO A 165 2.87 16.20 23.48
CA PRO A 165 2.33 16.56 22.17
C PRO A 165 2.92 15.69 21.04
N GLU A 166 4.01 14.96 21.31
CA GLU A 166 4.63 14.08 20.32
C GLU A 166 3.83 12.77 20.13
N PHE A 167 4.13 12.08 19.04
CA PHE A 167 3.53 10.81 18.62
C PHE A 167 4.64 9.76 18.50
N GLY A 168 4.27 8.48 18.39
CA GLY A 168 5.26 7.43 18.19
C GLY A 168 4.63 6.11 17.79
N ASN A 169 5.48 5.23 17.28
CA ASN A 169 5.05 3.93 16.78
C ASN A 169 5.10 2.92 17.91
N LEU A 170 4.04 2.13 18.08
CA LEU A 170 4.08 0.97 18.97
C LEU A 170 4.95 -0.12 18.36
N ALA A 171 5.59 -0.94 19.20
CA ALA A 171 6.36 -2.09 18.74
C ALA A 171 5.51 -3.10 17.92
N MET A 172 4.23 -3.23 18.30
CA MET A 172 3.20 -4.06 17.67
C MET A 172 1.80 -3.47 17.99
N PRO A 173 0.73 -3.91 17.31
CA PRO A 173 -0.65 -3.57 17.68
C PRO A 173 -0.98 -3.85 19.16
N ASP A 174 -1.84 -2.99 19.73
CA ASP A 174 -2.40 -3.16 21.07
C ASP A 174 -3.93 -3.41 21.01
N GLY A 175 -4.58 -3.51 22.17
CA GLY A 175 -6.02 -3.75 22.23
C GLY A 175 -6.88 -2.66 21.58
N GLU A 176 -6.40 -1.41 21.54
CA GLU A 176 -7.10 -0.31 20.87
C GLU A 176 -6.89 -0.37 19.35
N SER A 177 -5.82 -0.99 18.86
CA SER A 177 -5.64 -1.26 17.43
C SER A 177 -6.75 -2.13 16.85
N LEU A 178 -7.32 -3.07 17.64
CA LEU A 178 -8.49 -3.83 17.19
C LEU A 178 -9.74 -2.93 17.05
N ALA A 179 -9.96 -2.03 18.01
CA ALA A 179 -11.07 -1.07 17.95
C ALA A 179 -10.92 -0.10 16.77
N PHE A 180 -9.68 0.34 16.49
CA PHE A 180 -9.34 1.13 15.32
C PHE A 180 -9.71 0.38 14.05
N TRP A 181 -9.22 -0.84 13.88
CA TRP A 181 -9.45 -1.61 12.67
C TRP A 181 -10.90 -1.99 12.45
N THR A 182 -11.64 -2.38 13.49
CA THR A 182 -13.08 -2.60 13.36
C THR A 182 -13.78 -1.32 12.89
N SER A 183 -13.42 -0.15 13.44
CA SER A 183 -14.05 1.12 13.06
C SER A 183 -13.67 1.59 11.65
N VAL A 184 -12.41 1.45 11.25
CA VAL A 184 -11.94 1.83 9.91
C VAL A 184 -12.54 0.89 8.87
N ALA A 185 -12.45 -0.42 9.08
CA ALA A 185 -12.98 -1.40 8.13
C ALA A 185 -14.49 -1.26 7.94
N SER A 186 -15.28 -1.07 9.00
CA SER A 186 -16.72 -0.79 8.86
C SER A 186 -17.03 0.52 8.13
N ALA A 187 -16.15 1.53 8.20
CA ALA A 187 -16.35 2.79 7.48
C ALA A 187 -16.07 2.68 5.97
N TYR A 188 -15.29 1.67 5.56
CA TYR A 188 -14.79 1.51 4.20
C TYR A 188 -15.14 0.17 3.54
N GLU A 189 -15.89 -0.72 4.19
CA GLU A 189 -16.23 -2.06 3.64
C GLU A 189 -16.88 -2.00 2.25
N ASP A 190 -17.68 -0.96 1.98
CA ASP A 190 -18.35 -0.73 0.70
C ASP A 190 -17.49 0.02 -0.33
N ASN A 191 -16.25 0.39 0.01
CA ASN A 191 -15.32 1.07 -0.91
C ASN A 191 -14.27 0.07 -1.45
N PRO A 192 -14.47 -0.50 -2.65
CA PRO A 192 -13.55 -1.47 -3.23
C PRO A 192 -12.24 -0.86 -3.70
N SER A 193 -12.09 0.47 -3.73
CA SER A 193 -10.85 1.18 -4.09
C SER A 193 -9.99 1.53 -2.87
N VAL A 194 -10.26 0.92 -1.72
CA VAL A 194 -9.47 1.02 -0.49
C VAL A 194 -8.80 -0.31 -0.18
N MET A 195 -7.53 -0.29 0.24
CA MET A 195 -6.80 -1.40 0.86
C MET A 195 -6.42 -1.03 2.29
N PHE A 196 -6.09 -2.01 3.13
CA PHE A 196 -5.75 -1.78 4.55
C PHE A 196 -4.32 -2.21 4.82
N ASP A 197 -3.46 -1.31 5.30
CA ASP A 197 -2.14 -1.66 5.82
C ASP A 197 -2.22 -1.82 7.33
N ALA A 198 -2.24 -3.08 7.77
CA ALA A 198 -2.68 -3.48 9.12
C ALA A 198 -1.86 -2.84 10.24
N PHE A 199 -0.58 -2.57 9.97
CA PHE A 199 0.31 -1.92 10.92
C PHE A 199 1.60 -1.49 10.21
N ASN A 200 1.96 -0.22 10.34
CA ASN A 200 3.08 0.38 9.65
C ASN A 200 4.41 -0.39 9.82
N GLU A 201 4.89 -0.55 11.06
CA GLU A 201 6.24 -1.06 11.30
C GLU A 201 6.30 -1.91 12.58
N PRO A 202 6.21 -3.25 12.50
CA PRO A 202 6.53 -4.12 13.63
C PRO A 202 8.02 -4.13 13.96
N TYR A 203 8.40 -3.97 15.23
CA TYR A 203 9.82 -3.91 15.61
C TYR A 203 10.15 -4.42 17.03
N SER A 204 11.41 -4.80 17.21
CA SER A 204 12.00 -5.17 18.50
C SER A 204 12.45 -3.93 19.28
N ARG A 205 12.39 -3.97 20.61
CA ARG A 205 12.88 -2.90 21.49
C ARG A 205 14.22 -3.22 22.10
N TYR A 206 15.07 -2.20 22.11
CA TYR A 206 16.36 -2.24 22.77
C TYR A 206 16.40 -1.31 23.98
N ASN A 207 17.33 -1.59 24.88
CA ASN A 207 17.69 -0.65 25.94
C ASN A 207 18.28 0.64 25.37
N SER A 208 18.43 1.66 26.21
CA SER A 208 18.94 2.97 25.79
C SER A 208 20.34 2.96 25.15
N SER A 209 21.14 1.91 25.38
CA SER A 209 22.46 1.74 24.73
C SER A 209 22.41 0.97 23.41
N GLY A 210 21.25 0.43 23.01
CA GLY A 210 21.09 -0.37 21.80
C GLY A 210 21.74 -1.76 21.86
N THR A 211 22.19 -2.22 23.02
CA THR A 211 23.02 -3.43 23.16
C THR A 211 22.27 -4.66 23.64
N ARG A 212 21.02 -4.50 24.07
CA ARG A 212 20.22 -5.59 24.63
C ARG A 212 18.75 -5.42 24.28
N TYR A 213 18.10 -6.51 23.84
CA TYR A 213 16.65 -6.59 23.72
C TYR A 213 15.94 -6.41 25.06
N LEU A 214 15.06 -5.42 25.12
CA LEU A 214 13.99 -5.31 26.10
C LEU A 214 12.73 -6.03 25.62
N PHE A 215 12.56 -6.08 24.31
CA PHE A 215 11.52 -6.83 23.62
C PHE A 215 12.13 -7.40 22.35
N ASP A 216 12.13 -8.72 22.23
CA ASP A 216 12.56 -9.42 21.03
C ASP A 216 11.30 -9.92 20.31
N LEU A 217 10.89 -9.20 19.26
CA LEU A 217 9.73 -9.54 18.47
C LEU A 217 10.05 -10.77 17.63
N THR A 218 9.41 -11.89 17.96
CA THR A 218 9.51 -13.14 17.18
C THR A 218 8.34 -13.26 16.21
N TRP A 219 8.51 -13.96 15.09
CA TRP A 219 7.43 -14.25 14.14
C TRP A 219 6.21 -14.91 14.78
N LYS A 220 6.41 -15.75 15.80
CA LYS A 220 5.31 -16.32 16.56
C LYS A 220 4.51 -15.25 17.30
N CYS A 221 5.17 -14.30 17.98
CA CYS A 221 4.42 -13.21 18.59
C CYS A 221 3.83 -12.24 17.54
N TRP A 222 4.53 -12.01 16.42
CA TRP A 222 4.00 -11.21 15.33
C TRP A 222 2.66 -11.75 14.83
N ARG A 223 2.52 -13.07 14.64
CA ARG A 223 1.25 -13.70 14.25
C ARG A 223 0.25 -13.79 15.40
N ASP A 224 0.66 -14.41 16.51
CA ASP A 224 -0.25 -14.87 17.58
C ASP A 224 -0.53 -13.80 18.65
N GLY A 225 0.35 -12.81 18.78
CA GLY A 225 0.38 -11.89 19.92
C GLY A 225 0.74 -12.58 21.24
N GLY A 226 0.25 -12.01 22.34
CA GLY A 226 0.38 -12.58 23.69
C GLY A 226 1.76 -12.44 24.34
N CYS A 227 2.73 -11.82 23.64
CA CYS A 227 3.95 -11.34 24.28
C CYS A 227 3.75 -9.93 24.86
N GLU A 228 4.71 -9.48 25.67
CA GLU A 228 4.64 -8.20 26.39
C GLU A 228 5.64 -7.21 25.79
N ALA A 229 5.14 -6.18 25.09
CA ALA A 229 5.97 -5.14 24.50
C ALA A 229 6.00 -3.89 25.40
N PRO A 230 7.13 -3.17 25.50
CA PRO A 230 7.22 -1.91 26.23
C PRO A 230 6.24 -0.86 25.69
N VAL A 231 5.59 -0.10 26.58
CA VAL A 231 4.62 0.95 26.21
C VAL A 231 5.25 2.20 25.63
N GLU A 232 6.55 2.41 25.84
CA GLU A 232 7.27 3.48 25.17
C GLU A 232 7.23 3.23 23.64
N ASP A 233 7.40 4.25 22.82
CA ASP A 233 7.52 4.13 21.36
C ASP A 233 8.99 4.08 20.90
N ASP A 234 9.21 3.95 19.61
CA ASP A 234 10.51 3.78 18.93
C ASP A 234 11.53 4.91 19.17
N GLN A 235 11.06 6.12 19.50
CA GLN A 235 11.94 7.28 19.74
C GLN A 235 12.17 7.56 21.23
N THR A 236 11.36 7.00 22.11
CA THR A 236 11.60 7.05 23.56
C THR A 236 12.53 5.93 23.98
N ALA A 237 13.62 6.31 24.66
CA ALA A 237 14.51 5.34 25.31
C ALA A 237 13.70 4.49 26.30
N SER A 238 13.51 3.21 25.98
CA SER A 238 12.75 2.31 26.85
C SER A 238 13.62 1.78 27.98
N VAL A 239 13.00 1.65 29.15
CA VAL A 239 13.55 0.91 30.29
C VAL A 239 12.83 -0.43 30.50
N GLY A 240 11.84 -0.74 29.65
CA GLY A 240 11.12 -2.02 29.62
C GLY A 240 10.35 -2.35 30.91
N ARG A 241 9.96 -1.33 31.69
CA ARG A 241 9.34 -1.53 33.01
C ARG A 241 7.82 -1.63 32.94
N VAL A 242 7.21 -0.97 31.95
CA VAL A 242 5.77 -0.99 31.73
C VAL A 242 5.54 -1.57 30.35
N THR A 243 4.71 -2.61 30.28
CA THR A 243 4.41 -3.33 29.04
C THR A 243 2.92 -3.33 28.76
N TYR A 244 2.57 -3.65 27.52
CA TYR A 244 1.23 -4.01 27.10
C TYR A 244 1.23 -5.39 26.45
N PRO A 245 0.12 -6.14 26.54
CA PRO A 245 -0.05 -7.38 25.80
C PRO A 245 -0.19 -7.06 24.31
N VAL A 246 0.70 -7.63 23.52
CA VAL A 246 0.71 -7.49 22.06
C VAL A 246 -0.51 -8.20 21.46
N ILE A 247 -1.17 -7.53 20.53
CA ILE A 247 -2.12 -8.12 19.60
C ILE A 247 -1.37 -8.51 18.33
N GLY A 248 -1.46 -9.79 17.95
CA GLY A 248 -0.83 -10.30 16.75
C GLY A 248 -1.61 -9.96 15.47
N MET A 249 -0.95 -10.06 14.32
CA MET A 249 -1.54 -9.74 13.01
C MET A 249 -2.74 -10.62 12.67
N ASP A 250 -2.81 -11.86 13.17
CA ASP A 250 -3.97 -12.74 12.95
C ASP A 250 -5.26 -12.13 13.54
N ALA A 251 -5.16 -11.58 14.76
CA ALA A 251 -6.29 -10.90 15.39
C ALA A 251 -6.66 -9.58 14.68
N VAL A 252 -5.67 -8.87 14.12
CA VAL A 252 -5.91 -7.64 13.35
C VAL A 252 -6.64 -7.94 12.04
N VAL A 253 -6.17 -8.94 11.27
CA VAL A 253 -6.86 -9.43 10.06
C VAL A 253 -8.27 -9.88 10.41
N GLY A 254 -8.43 -10.64 11.49
CA GLY A 254 -9.74 -11.06 12.00
C GLY A 254 -10.67 -9.89 12.35
N ALA A 255 -10.15 -8.78 12.87
CA ALA A 255 -10.95 -7.59 13.16
C ALA A 255 -11.39 -6.83 11.89
N ILE A 256 -10.52 -6.76 10.87
CA ILE A 256 -10.86 -6.17 9.56
C ILE A 256 -11.93 -7.02 8.87
N ARG A 257 -11.73 -8.35 8.79
CA ARG A 257 -12.72 -9.26 8.18
C ARG A 257 -14.02 -9.34 8.97
N GLY A 258 -13.94 -9.34 10.30
CA GLY A 258 -15.10 -9.35 11.18
C GLY A 258 -15.97 -8.09 11.07
N ALA A 259 -15.41 -6.99 10.57
CA ALA A 259 -16.13 -5.76 10.27
C ALA A 259 -16.85 -5.77 8.92
N GLY A 260 -16.64 -6.80 8.07
CA GLY A 260 -17.29 -6.99 6.76
C GLY A 260 -16.42 -6.66 5.55
N ALA A 261 -15.21 -6.13 5.76
CA ALA A 261 -14.32 -5.73 4.69
C ALA A 261 -13.71 -6.92 3.92
N THR A 262 -13.81 -6.90 2.59
CA THR A 262 -13.26 -7.94 1.70
C THR A 262 -12.02 -7.47 0.93
N GLN A 263 -11.62 -6.21 1.10
CA GLN A 263 -10.51 -5.64 0.33
C GLN A 263 -9.14 -6.19 0.75
N PRO A 264 -8.10 -6.05 -0.07
CA PRO A 264 -6.76 -6.50 0.28
C PRO A 264 -6.21 -5.90 1.57
N ILE A 265 -5.46 -6.73 2.31
CA ILE A 265 -4.77 -6.34 3.55
C ILE A 265 -3.26 -6.50 3.36
N LEU A 266 -2.51 -5.42 3.58
CA LEU A 266 -1.05 -5.43 3.61
C LEU A 266 -0.59 -5.80 5.02
N LEU A 267 0.39 -6.70 5.10
CA LEU A 267 1.04 -7.10 6.35
C LEU A 267 2.56 -6.93 6.24
N GLY A 268 3.12 -6.00 7.01
CA GLY A 268 4.57 -5.87 7.20
C GLY A 268 5.12 -6.91 8.17
N GLY A 269 6.36 -7.35 7.95
CA GLY A 269 7.08 -8.27 8.84
C GLY A 269 7.87 -7.57 9.93
N LEU A 270 8.96 -8.19 10.35
CA LEU A 270 9.82 -7.70 11.44
C LEU A 270 10.77 -6.59 10.95
N ASP A 271 11.59 -6.08 11.87
CA ASP A 271 12.58 -5.02 11.61
C ASP A 271 12.00 -3.81 10.85
N TYR A 272 10.86 -3.33 11.33
CA TYR A 272 10.13 -2.21 10.73
C TYR A 272 9.72 -2.55 9.29
N ALA A 273 9.01 -3.67 9.13
CA ALA A 273 8.55 -4.20 7.84
C ALA A 273 9.65 -4.48 6.79
N ASN A 274 10.92 -4.61 7.18
CA ASN A 274 12.01 -4.95 6.27
C ASN A 274 12.34 -6.46 6.26
N ASP A 275 12.16 -7.17 7.38
CA ASP A 275 12.40 -8.61 7.43
C ASP A 275 11.11 -9.37 7.13
N LEU A 276 11.05 -9.97 5.94
CA LEU A 276 9.94 -10.82 5.48
C LEU A 276 10.31 -12.31 5.39
N ARG A 277 11.48 -12.74 5.89
CA ARG A 277 12.04 -14.09 5.65
C ARG A 277 11.13 -15.26 6.06
N HIS A 278 10.25 -15.05 7.04
CA HIS A 278 9.30 -16.07 7.50
C HIS A 278 7.85 -15.68 7.27
N TRP A 279 7.58 -14.70 6.40
CA TRP A 279 6.23 -14.20 6.15
C TRP A 279 5.29 -15.32 5.69
N LEU A 280 5.69 -16.14 4.71
CA LEU A 280 4.88 -17.26 4.21
C LEU A 280 4.62 -18.35 5.27
N GLU A 281 5.48 -18.47 6.28
CA GLU A 281 5.33 -19.45 7.36
C GLU A 281 4.34 -18.97 8.44
N PHE A 282 4.25 -17.65 8.65
CA PHE A 282 3.50 -17.06 9.76
C PHE A 282 2.34 -16.16 9.35
N ALA A 283 2.15 -15.84 8.07
CA ALA A 283 1.01 -15.05 7.63
C ALA A 283 -0.33 -15.68 8.08
N PRO A 284 -1.32 -14.87 8.50
CA PRO A 284 -2.68 -15.33 8.73
C PRO A 284 -3.29 -16.04 7.50
N ASP A 285 -4.27 -16.91 7.72
CA ASP A 285 -5.00 -17.59 6.65
C ASP A 285 -6.05 -16.66 6.04
N ASP A 286 -5.68 -15.94 4.98
CA ASP A 286 -6.53 -15.02 4.23
C ASP A 286 -6.04 -14.95 2.76
N ASP A 287 -6.98 -15.02 1.81
CA ASP A 287 -6.67 -15.08 0.38
C ASP A 287 -6.52 -13.70 -0.27
N GLN A 288 -6.61 -12.62 0.51
CA GLN A 288 -6.48 -11.23 0.09
C GLN A 288 -5.32 -10.51 0.79
N LEU A 289 -4.26 -11.24 1.15
CA LEU A 289 -3.06 -10.67 1.76
C LEU A 289 -2.03 -10.19 0.72
N ILE A 290 -1.37 -9.10 1.05
CA ILE A 290 -0.21 -8.54 0.34
C ILE A 290 0.96 -8.44 1.34
N ALA A 291 2.15 -8.88 0.94
CA ALA A 291 3.34 -8.71 1.76
C ALA A 291 3.86 -7.26 1.65
N SER A 292 3.84 -6.54 2.77
CA SER A 292 4.26 -5.13 2.85
C SER A 292 5.75 -5.03 3.17
N PHE A 293 6.52 -4.28 2.37
CA PHE A 293 7.97 -4.12 2.54
C PHE A 293 8.39 -2.65 2.66
N HIS A 294 9.20 -2.34 3.65
CA HIS A 294 9.80 -1.00 3.79
C HIS A 294 11.25 -1.00 3.29
N SER A 295 11.45 -0.37 2.13
CA SER A 295 12.70 -0.37 1.39
C SER A 295 13.54 0.86 1.69
N TYR A 296 14.57 0.69 2.53
CA TYR A 296 15.51 1.73 2.91
C TYR A 296 16.97 1.24 2.87
N ASP A 297 17.89 2.10 2.46
CA ASP A 297 19.32 1.79 2.31
C ASP A 297 20.06 1.49 3.63
N PHE A 298 19.47 1.84 4.76
CA PHE A 298 20.01 1.61 6.10
C PHE A 298 19.44 0.37 6.82
N LYS A 299 18.68 -0.48 6.12
CA LYS A 299 18.10 -1.73 6.64
C LYS A 299 18.90 -2.97 6.24
N GLU A 300 18.61 -4.12 6.87
CA GLU A 300 19.32 -5.37 6.59
C GLU A 300 19.06 -5.87 5.16
N CYS A 301 17.79 -5.87 4.72
CA CYS A 301 17.41 -6.20 3.35
C CYS A 301 17.44 -4.94 2.48
N ASN A 302 18.61 -4.62 1.93
CA ASN A 302 18.85 -3.38 1.18
C ASN A 302 19.64 -3.58 -0.13
N ASP A 303 19.72 -4.79 -0.65
CA ASP A 303 20.39 -5.05 -1.92
C ASP A 303 19.64 -6.08 -2.77
N ALA A 304 20.03 -6.16 -4.05
CA ALA A 304 19.41 -7.08 -5.00
C ALA A 304 19.58 -8.56 -4.61
N THR A 305 20.58 -8.92 -3.81
CA THR A 305 20.72 -10.30 -3.33
C THR A 305 19.58 -10.60 -2.37
N CYS A 306 19.38 -9.75 -1.35
CA CYS A 306 18.28 -9.93 -0.43
C CYS A 306 16.91 -9.83 -1.11
N TRP A 307 16.71 -8.88 -2.02
CA TRP A 307 15.43 -8.75 -2.71
C TRP A 307 15.10 -9.99 -3.54
N ASN A 308 16.07 -10.59 -4.24
CA ASN A 308 15.85 -11.84 -4.96
C ASN A 308 15.56 -13.01 -4.01
N ASP A 309 16.39 -13.16 -2.96
CA ASP A 309 16.33 -14.32 -2.06
C ASP A 309 15.13 -14.29 -1.11
N VAL A 310 14.61 -13.10 -0.78
CA VAL A 310 13.49 -12.92 0.16
C VAL A 310 12.22 -12.48 -0.56
N LEU A 311 12.26 -11.33 -1.23
CA LEU A 311 11.06 -10.77 -1.86
C LEU A 311 10.65 -11.58 -3.09
N GLY A 312 11.62 -12.04 -3.89
CA GLY A 312 11.37 -12.89 -5.05
C GLY A 312 10.69 -14.21 -4.68
N GLU A 313 11.13 -14.87 -3.60
CA GLU A 313 10.49 -16.11 -3.12
C GLU A 313 9.04 -15.87 -2.64
N ILE A 314 8.78 -14.74 -2.00
CA ILE A 314 7.42 -14.37 -1.57
C ILE A 314 6.54 -14.04 -2.76
N ALA A 315 7.08 -13.28 -3.73
CA ALA A 315 6.42 -12.84 -4.96
C ALA A 315 5.99 -14.01 -5.88
N ASP A 316 6.49 -15.23 -5.67
CA ASP A 316 5.99 -16.42 -6.35
C ASP A 316 4.65 -16.93 -5.78
N SER A 317 4.26 -16.48 -4.57
CA SER A 317 3.10 -16.99 -3.83
C SER A 317 2.03 -15.93 -3.53
N VAL A 318 2.44 -14.72 -3.15
CA VAL A 318 1.56 -13.59 -2.82
C VAL A 318 2.13 -12.30 -3.42
N PRO A 319 1.32 -11.26 -3.67
CA PRO A 319 1.85 -9.99 -4.13
C PRO A 319 2.76 -9.34 -3.10
N VAL A 320 3.83 -8.69 -3.55
CA VAL A 320 4.70 -7.87 -2.71
C VAL A 320 4.47 -6.40 -3.06
N LEU A 321 4.48 -5.53 -2.06
CA LEU A 321 4.42 -4.09 -2.26
C LEU A 321 5.44 -3.41 -1.37
N ALA A 322 6.33 -2.63 -1.98
CA ALA A 322 7.11 -1.67 -1.22
C ALA A 322 6.21 -0.51 -0.78
N SER A 323 5.50 -0.68 0.35
CA SER A 323 4.60 0.31 0.93
C SER A 323 5.33 1.57 1.38
N GLU A 324 6.64 1.47 1.58
CA GLU A 324 7.55 2.61 1.69
C GLU A 324 8.83 2.36 0.89
N LEU A 325 9.25 3.39 0.16
CA LEU A 325 10.53 3.45 -0.52
C LEU A 325 11.18 4.78 -0.21
N GLY A 326 12.40 4.72 0.32
CA GLY A 326 13.23 5.88 0.60
C GLY A 326 14.70 5.51 0.76
N ALA A 327 15.50 6.48 1.18
CA ALA A 327 16.92 6.29 1.49
C ALA A 327 17.41 7.49 2.31
N GLN A 328 18.50 7.31 3.06
CA GLN A 328 19.15 8.43 3.73
C GLN A 328 19.61 9.50 2.73
N LYS A 329 20.03 9.06 1.54
CA LYS A 329 20.36 9.93 0.40
C LYS A 329 19.73 9.36 -0.87
N PRO A 330 18.48 9.72 -1.20
CA PRO A 330 17.79 9.18 -2.37
C PRO A 330 18.47 9.50 -3.71
N GLY A 331 19.44 10.42 -3.71
CA GLY A 331 20.30 10.75 -4.84
C GLY A 331 21.39 9.71 -5.19
N ASP A 332 21.76 8.83 -4.26
CA ASP A 332 22.99 8.02 -4.34
C ASP A 332 22.82 6.69 -5.09
N GLY A 333 21.63 6.46 -5.68
CA GLY A 333 21.38 5.36 -6.63
C GLY A 333 20.70 4.13 -6.05
N TYR A 334 20.55 4.02 -4.72
CA TYR A 334 19.79 2.95 -4.07
C TYR A 334 18.37 2.85 -4.63
N VAL A 335 17.64 3.97 -4.60
CA VAL A 335 16.25 4.03 -5.09
C VAL A 335 16.16 3.60 -6.56
N ASP A 336 17.06 4.09 -7.42
CA ASP A 336 17.04 3.72 -8.85
C ASP A 336 17.28 2.21 -9.05
N THR A 337 18.16 1.62 -8.22
CA THR A 337 18.46 0.19 -8.25
C THR A 337 17.26 -0.64 -7.79
N PHE A 338 16.58 -0.20 -6.72
CA PHE A 338 15.34 -0.85 -6.26
C PHE A 338 14.22 -0.76 -7.29
N LEU A 339 13.98 0.41 -7.87
CA LEU A 339 12.93 0.60 -8.89
C LEU A 339 13.18 -0.24 -10.14
N ALA A 340 14.45 -0.36 -10.56
CA ALA A 340 14.80 -1.25 -11.68
C ALA A 340 14.57 -2.73 -11.35
N TRP A 341 14.78 -3.13 -10.10
CA TRP A 341 14.45 -4.48 -9.64
C TRP A 341 12.93 -4.68 -9.59
N ALA A 342 12.17 -3.74 -9.02
CA ALA A 342 10.72 -3.80 -8.94
C ALA A 342 10.06 -3.88 -10.32
N ASP A 343 10.51 -3.06 -11.29
CA ASP A 343 9.98 -3.11 -12.66
C ASP A 343 10.27 -4.45 -13.37
N GLN A 344 11.40 -5.11 -13.08
CA GLN A 344 11.72 -6.43 -13.62
C GLN A 344 10.83 -7.54 -13.05
N HIS A 345 10.35 -7.37 -11.82
CA HIS A 345 9.53 -8.34 -11.10
C HIS A 345 8.03 -7.98 -11.09
N HIS A 346 7.65 -6.86 -11.73
CA HIS A 346 6.27 -6.33 -11.73
C HIS A 346 5.77 -5.90 -10.34
N GLU A 347 6.67 -5.53 -9.44
CA GLU A 347 6.33 -5.12 -8.08
C GLU A 347 6.03 -3.63 -7.96
N GLY A 348 5.13 -3.31 -7.01
CA GLY A 348 4.74 -1.93 -6.72
C GLY A 348 5.67 -1.23 -5.74
N ALA A 349 5.66 0.10 -5.77
CA ALA A 349 6.40 0.94 -4.81
C ALA A 349 5.69 2.27 -4.53
N LEU A 350 5.71 2.68 -3.25
CA LEU A 350 5.16 3.94 -2.78
C LEU A 350 6.27 4.81 -2.17
N PHE A 351 6.53 5.95 -2.79
CA PHE A 351 7.63 6.83 -2.38
C PHE A 351 7.29 7.52 -1.05
N TRP A 352 8.21 7.44 -0.08
CA TRP A 352 8.17 8.22 1.14
C TRP A 352 9.02 9.50 0.94
N VAL A 353 8.48 10.72 0.90
CA VAL A 353 7.08 11.10 1.23
C VAL A 353 6.59 12.32 0.47
N TRP A 354 5.31 12.32 0.11
CA TRP A 354 4.60 13.49 -0.40
C TRP A 354 4.29 14.45 0.76
N ALA A 355 5.23 15.36 1.02
CA ALA A 355 5.10 16.47 1.96
C ALA A 355 6.16 17.54 1.63
N ASP A 356 5.91 18.80 2.02
CA ASP A 356 6.87 19.89 1.91
C ASP A 356 7.68 20.04 3.22
N HIS A 357 8.68 19.18 3.41
CA HIS A 357 9.56 19.25 4.59
C HIS A 357 10.93 19.86 4.24
N PRO A 358 11.17 21.17 4.52
CA PRO A 358 12.44 21.80 4.22
C PRO A 358 13.62 21.08 4.90
N GLY A 359 14.58 20.64 4.09
CA GLY A 359 15.80 19.97 4.57
C GLY A 359 15.67 18.46 4.73
N ASP A 360 14.48 17.89 4.56
CA ASP A 360 14.29 16.45 4.49
C ASP A 360 14.70 15.95 3.08
N PRO A 361 15.70 15.06 2.95
CA PRO A 361 16.09 14.50 1.66
C PRO A 361 14.99 13.62 1.01
N MET A 362 13.99 13.18 1.78
CA MET A 362 12.89 12.33 1.33
C MET A 362 11.62 13.11 0.96
N ALA A 363 11.57 14.43 1.20
CA ALA A 363 10.46 15.25 0.74
C ALA A 363 10.34 15.20 -0.79
N LEU A 364 9.19 14.80 -1.32
CA LEU A 364 8.93 14.77 -2.76
C LEU A 364 8.62 16.16 -3.31
N VAL A 365 7.94 17.01 -2.53
CA VAL A 365 7.54 18.35 -2.94
C VAL A 365 8.25 19.41 -2.09
N ALA A 366 8.47 20.60 -2.65
CA ALA A 366 9.14 21.71 -2.00
C ALA A 366 8.17 22.79 -1.49
N ASP A 367 6.90 22.71 -1.91
CA ASP A 367 5.85 23.65 -1.57
C ASP A 367 4.45 23.03 -1.77
N ASP A 368 3.43 23.76 -1.29
CA ASP A 368 1.99 23.48 -1.43
C ASP A 368 1.46 23.50 -2.88
N ARG A 369 2.32 23.78 -3.87
CA ARG A 369 1.98 23.75 -5.31
C ARG A 369 2.53 22.51 -6.01
N GLY A 370 3.12 21.59 -5.26
CA GLY A 370 3.68 20.35 -5.81
C GLY A 370 4.96 20.57 -6.62
N THR A 371 5.75 21.61 -6.34
CA THR A 371 7.06 21.78 -6.97
C THR A 371 7.97 20.61 -6.61
N PRO A 372 8.46 19.80 -7.56
CA PRO A 372 9.22 18.59 -7.24
C PRO A 372 10.61 18.93 -6.68
N THR A 373 11.03 18.23 -5.63
CA THR A 373 12.44 18.19 -5.19
C THR A 373 13.28 17.34 -6.15
N ALA A 374 14.59 17.22 -5.88
CA ALA A 374 15.45 16.30 -6.63
C ALA A 374 14.98 14.83 -6.52
N TYR A 375 14.44 14.45 -5.36
CA TYR A 375 13.85 13.12 -5.17
C TYR A 375 12.47 13.03 -5.82
N GLY A 376 11.64 14.08 -5.70
CA GLY A 376 10.36 14.19 -6.39
C GLY A 376 10.46 14.04 -7.91
N LEU A 377 11.50 14.59 -8.54
CA LEU A 377 11.76 14.41 -9.97
C LEU A 377 11.99 12.95 -10.36
N ARG A 378 12.65 12.16 -9.50
CA ARG A 378 12.86 10.71 -9.72
C ARG A 378 11.55 9.96 -9.61
N ALA A 379 10.79 10.21 -8.54
CA ALA A 379 9.48 9.63 -8.33
C ALA A 379 8.55 9.90 -9.52
N ARG A 380 8.38 11.18 -9.88
CA ARG A 380 7.54 11.60 -11.01
C ARG A 380 7.95 10.94 -12.33
N LYS A 381 9.24 10.80 -12.61
CA LYS A 381 9.73 10.13 -13.82
C LYS A 381 9.30 8.66 -13.84
N TRP A 382 9.44 7.95 -12.73
CA TRP A 382 9.08 6.54 -12.66
C TRP A 382 7.56 6.33 -12.71
N LEU A 383 6.79 7.13 -11.97
CA LEU A 383 5.32 7.09 -11.95
C LEU A 383 4.73 7.34 -13.35
N SER A 384 5.13 8.44 -14.00
CA SER A 384 4.63 8.79 -15.34
C SER A 384 5.08 7.82 -16.45
N GLY A 385 6.19 7.11 -16.27
CA GLY A 385 6.69 6.10 -17.21
C GLY A 385 5.77 4.90 -17.40
N HIS A 386 4.78 4.73 -16.53
CA HIS A 386 3.83 3.62 -16.51
C HIS A 386 2.40 4.01 -16.91
N LEU A 387 2.19 5.26 -17.33
CA LEU A 387 0.91 5.68 -17.89
C LEU A 387 0.64 4.90 -19.20
N PRO A 388 -0.60 4.43 -19.44
CA PRO A 388 -0.96 3.88 -20.73
C PRO A 388 -0.64 4.90 -21.82
N ALA A 389 0.00 4.46 -22.92
CA ALA A 389 0.20 5.34 -24.07
C ALA A 389 -1.16 5.95 -24.46
N ALA A 390 -1.24 7.28 -24.53
CA ALA A 390 -2.45 7.95 -24.99
C ALA A 390 -2.77 7.45 -26.41
N GLY A 391 -3.85 6.67 -26.51
CA GLY A 391 -4.31 6.04 -27.75
C GLY A 391 -4.89 7.03 -28.75
#